data_AF-A0A1U7J9M7-F1
#
_entry.id   AF-A0A1U7J9M7-F1
#
_cell.length_a   1.000
_cell.length_b   1.000
_cell.length_c   1.000
_cell.angle_alpha   90.00
_cell.angle_beta   90.00
_cell.angle_gamma   90.00
#
_symmetry.space_group_name_H-M   'P 1'
#
loop_
_entity.id
_entity.type
_entity.pdbx_description
1 polymer ?
#
loop_
_entity_poly.entity_id
_entity_poly.type
_entity_poly.pdbx_seq_one_letter_code
_entity_poly.pdbx_strand_id
1 'polypeptide(L)'
;MKTLYVFPLMERLVGRMRPLPTPSLLVVAFLGLTLDVLFHGPTLLTVLAVAGFTGLAWRQDIVPSRSLSIRASKAQGFRRKAWRHLGLGLLWLITLLAYPAQAQFFGGAETWMTTNFGTAAGDAIPLVFNVLRGLFLLYVGISLVRVINSARNDEDWQTIARTPLIIIIAVTAGDVLTTLITG
;
A
#
# COMPACT_ATOMS: atom_id res chain seq x y z
N MET A 1 -51.34 -28.20 12.20
CA MET A 1 -50.73 -28.23 13.55
C MET A 1 -49.22 -28.47 13.44
N LYS A 2 -48.39 -27.42 13.31
CA LYS A 2 -46.91 -27.48 13.38
C LYS A 2 -46.30 -26.06 13.31
N THR A 3 -46.73 -25.14 14.16
CA THR A 3 -46.28 -23.72 14.12
C THR A 3 -46.01 -23.15 15.52
N LEU A 4 -45.56 -23.98 16.47
CA LEU A 4 -45.41 -23.55 17.88
C LEU A 4 -44.07 -23.88 18.54
N TYR A 5 -43.07 -24.41 17.82
CA TYR A 5 -41.80 -24.82 18.45
C TYR A 5 -40.53 -24.07 18.03
N VAL A 6 -40.56 -23.21 17.00
CA VAL A 6 -39.34 -22.52 16.51
C VAL A 6 -39.06 -21.22 17.27
N PHE A 7 -40.10 -20.50 17.67
CA PHE A 7 -39.99 -19.22 18.37
C PHE A 7 -39.20 -19.28 19.71
N PRO A 8 -39.40 -20.27 20.60
CA PRO A 8 -38.70 -20.30 21.88
C PRO A 8 -37.21 -20.69 21.77
N LEU A 9 -36.78 -21.26 20.64
CA LEU A 9 -35.38 -21.68 20.44
C LEU A 9 -34.50 -20.51 19.98
N MET A 10 -35.03 -19.61 19.16
CA MET A 10 -34.35 -18.38 18.73
C MET A 10 -34.16 -17.39 19.89
N GLU A 11 -35.16 -17.23 20.76
CA GLU A 11 -35.01 -16.41 21.97
C GLU A 11 -33.96 -16.97 22.95
N ARG A 12 -33.86 -18.30 23.08
CA ARG A 12 -32.83 -18.93 23.92
C ARG A 12 -31.42 -18.80 23.36
N LEU A 13 -31.26 -18.73 22.04
CA LEU A 13 -29.95 -18.49 21.41
C LEU A 13 -29.52 -17.02 21.52
N VAL A 14 -30.46 -16.08 21.34
CA VAL A 14 -30.19 -14.65 21.50
C VAL A 14 -29.92 -14.29 22.97
N GLY A 15 -30.66 -14.88 23.92
CA GLY A 15 -30.44 -14.66 25.36
C GLY A 15 -29.12 -15.24 25.90
N ARG A 16 -28.43 -16.10 25.15
CA ARG A 16 -27.13 -16.69 25.52
C ARG A 16 -25.93 -15.97 24.90
N MET A 17 -26.18 -15.04 23.98
CA MET A 17 -25.17 -14.11 23.48
C MET A 17 -24.94 -13.04 24.54
N ARG A 18 -24.19 -13.39 25.59
CA ARG A 18 -23.60 -12.38 26.49
C ARG A 18 -22.91 -11.34 25.62
N PRO A 19 -23.02 -10.03 25.90
CA PRO A 19 -22.25 -9.02 25.19
C PRO A 19 -20.78 -9.33 25.43
N LEU A 20 -20.15 -10.01 24.48
CA LEU A 20 -18.74 -10.31 24.56
C LEU A 20 -18.02 -8.96 24.59
N PRO A 21 -17.12 -8.73 25.55
CA PRO A 21 -16.42 -7.47 25.65
C PRO A 21 -15.72 -7.26 24.31
N THR A 22 -16.00 -6.12 23.67
CA THR A 22 -15.41 -5.66 22.41
C THR A 22 -13.92 -6.00 22.22
N PRO A 23 -13.05 -6.01 23.25
CA PRO A 23 -11.67 -6.49 23.11
C PRO A 23 -11.51 -7.95 22.66
N SER A 24 -12.37 -8.90 23.08
CA SER A 24 -12.19 -10.32 22.71
C SER A 24 -12.48 -10.56 21.23
N LEU A 25 -13.44 -9.83 20.67
CA LEU A 25 -13.73 -9.87 19.23
C LEU A 25 -12.60 -9.24 18.41
N LEU A 26 -12.00 -8.15 18.91
CA LEU A 26 -10.82 -7.53 18.30
C LEU A 26 -9.62 -8.47 18.29
N VAL A 27 -9.39 -9.20 19.39
CA VAL A 27 -8.30 -10.19 19.48
C VAL A 27 -8.53 -11.35 18.51
N VAL A 28 -9.76 -11.86 18.38
CA VAL A 28 -10.09 -12.95 17.45
C VAL A 28 -9.98 -12.48 15.99
N ALA A 29 -10.46 -11.28 15.65
CA ALA A 29 -10.31 -10.71 14.31
C ALA A 29 -8.83 -10.47 13.96
N PHE A 30 -8.03 -10.03 14.91
CA PHE A 30 -6.59 -9.82 14.74
C PHE A 30 -5.82 -11.14 14.61
N LEU A 31 -6.21 -12.18 15.35
CA LEU A 31 -5.70 -13.54 15.17
C LEU A 31 -6.03 -14.09 13.77
N GLY A 32 -7.23 -13.84 13.26
CA GLY A 32 -7.59 -14.21 11.89
C GLY A 32 -6.72 -13.51 10.84
N LEU A 33 -6.52 -12.20 10.96
CA LEU A 33 -5.67 -11.43 10.05
C LEU A 33 -4.19 -11.83 10.13
N THR A 34 -3.68 -12.15 11.32
CA THR A 34 -2.27 -12.58 11.47
C THR A 34 -2.02 -13.97 10.89
N LEU A 35 -3.00 -14.89 10.97
CA LEU A 35 -2.92 -16.19 10.33
C LEU A 35 -2.96 -16.08 8.80
N ASP A 36 -3.85 -15.25 8.25
CA ASP A 36 -3.98 -15.03 6.80
C ASP A 36 -2.68 -14.48 6.17
N VAL A 37 -2.02 -13.56 6.87
CA VAL A 37 -0.72 -12.97 6.48
C VAL A 37 0.45 -13.95 6.68
N LEU A 38 0.38 -14.86 7.65
CA LEU A 38 1.42 -15.88 7.86
C LEU A 38 1.52 -16.86 6.69
N PHE A 39 0.39 -17.15 6.02
CA PHE A 39 0.35 -18.07 4.88
C PHE A 39 0.69 -17.41 3.54
N HIS A 40 0.58 -16.08 3.40
CA HIS A 40 0.70 -15.39 2.11
C HIS A 40 1.69 -14.21 2.06
N GLY A 41 2.41 -13.89 3.15
CA GLY A 41 3.27 -12.69 3.22
C GLY A 41 4.57 -12.84 4.05
N PRO A 42 5.46 -11.82 4.03
CA PRO A 42 6.76 -11.87 4.68
C PRO A 42 6.61 -11.81 6.22
N THR A 43 7.04 -12.90 6.87
CA THR A 43 6.74 -13.29 8.27
C THR A 43 7.30 -12.39 9.38
N LEU A 44 8.11 -11.39 9.06
CA LEU A 44 8.74 -10.50 10.04
C LEU A 44 7.76 -9.41 10.56
N LEU A 45 6.75 -9.06 9.76
CA LEU A 45 5.81 -7.98 10.06
C LEU A 45 4.73 -8.36 11.09
N THR A 46 4.38 -9.64 11.19
CA THR A 46 3.36 -10.12 12.14
C THR A 46 3.87 -10.09 13.59
N VAL A 47 5.15 -10.41 13.80
CA VAL A 47 5.76 -10.46 15.14
C VAL A 47 5.82 -9.07 15.79
N LEU A 48 6.16 -8.03 15.02
CA LEU A 48 6.26 -6.66 15.55
C LEU A 48 4.89 -6.02 15.81
N ALA A 49 3.88 -6.35 14.99
CA ALA A 49 2.51 -5.89 15.21
C ALA A 49 1.90 -6.51 16.48
N VAL A 50 2.11 -7.81 16.73
CA VAL A 50 1.67 -8.50 17.95
C VAL A 50 2.33 -7.91 19.19
N ALA A 51 3.63 -7.60 19.15
CA ALA A 51 4.35 -6.95 20.25
C ALA A 51 3.84 -5.52 20.54
N GLY A 52 3.50 -4.75 19.50
CA GLY A 52 2.96 -3.40 19.63
C GLY A 52 1.55 -3.37 20.23
N PHE A 53 0.67 -4.28 19.80
CA PHE A 53 -0.71 -4.33 20.28
C PHE A 53 -0.81 -4.88 21.70
N THR A 54 -0.03 -5.91 22.05
CA THR A 54 0.03 -6.44 23.44
C THR A 54 0.56 -5.38 24.42
N GLY A 55 1.56 -4.59 24.03
CA GLY A 55 2.06 -3.47 24.84
C GLY A 55 1.03 -2.35 25.06
N LEU A 56 0.11 -2.12 24.13
CA LEU A 56 -0.96 -1.13 24.26
C LEU A 56 -2.13 -1.64 25.11
N ALA A 57 -2.48 -2.92 24.98
CA ALA A 57 -3.50 -3.57 25.81
C ALA A 57 -3.08 -3.64 27.28
N TRP A 58 -1.82 -4.02 27.54
CA TRP A 58 -1.29 -4.12 28.91
C TRP A 58 -1.23 -2.76 29.63
N ARG A 59 -1.17 -1.65 28.89
CA ARG A 59 -1.13 -0.29 29.44
C ARG A 59 -2.50 0.25 29.86
N GLN A 60 -3.61 -0.38 29.44
CA GLN A 60 -4.96 0.06 29.77
C GLN A 60 -5.43 -0.47 31.13
N ASP A 61 -4.92 -1.62 31.58
CA ASP A 61 -5.34 -2.23 32.85
C ASP A 61 -4.64 -1.67 34.10
N ILE A 62 -3.52 -0.94 33.93
CA ILE A 62 -2.65 -0.53 35.05
C ILE A 62 -2.97 0.88 35.61
N VAL A 63 -3.89 1.65 35.01
CA VAL A 63 -4.14 3.03 35.44
C VAL A 63 -5.54 3.19 36.05
N PRO A 64 -5.69 3.01 37.38
CA PRO A 64 -6.95 3.36 38.03
C PRO A 64 -7.14 4.88 38.02
N SER A 65 -8.39 5.25 37.70
CA SER A 65 -8.97 6.59 37.73
C SER A 65 -8.50 7.45 38.92
N ARG A 66 -7.95 8.64 38.66
CA ARG A 66 -8.24 9.88 39.42
C ARG A 66 -7.65 11.16 38.79
N SER A 67 -8.47 12.21 38.89
CA SER A 67 -8.25 13.67 38.78
C SER A 67 -8.30 14.36 37.39
N LEU A 68 -9.19 15.35 37.31
CA LEU A 68 -9.69 16.04 36.10
C LEU A 68 -8.75 17.13 35.54
N SER A 69 -7.68 17.54 36.24
CA SER A 69 -6.79 18.64 35.81
C SER A 69 -5.62 18.20 34.90
N ILE A 70 -5.39 16.89 34.74
CA ILE A 70 -4.33 16.35 33.86
C ILE A 70 -4.84 16.10 32.42
N ARG A 71 -6.16 16.22 32.18
CA ARG A 71 -6.79 15.92 30.88
C ARG A 71 -6.25 16.79 29.74
N ALA A 72 -5.97 18.07 29.99
CA ALA A 72 -5.47 19.00 28.97
C ALA A 72 -4.01 18.71 28.56
N SER A 73 -3.11 18.42 29.50
CA SER A 73 -1.70 18.12 29.20
C SER A 73 -1.51 16.71 28.61
N LYS A 74 -2.33 15.72 29.03
CA LYS A 74 -2.36 14.38 28.44
C LYS A 74 -2.87 14.38 26.99
N ALA A 75 -3.85 15.22 26.65
CA ALA A 75 -4.34 15.33 25.27
C ALA A 75 -3.25 15.82 24.31
N GLN A 76 -2.43 16.78 24.74
CA GLN A 76 -1.33 17.32 23.93
C GLN A 76 -0.17 16.32 23.79
N GLY A 77 0.13 15.55 24.84
CA GLY A 77 1.10 14.45 24.79
C GLY A 77 0.63 13.26 23.93
N PHE A 78 -0.65 12.93 23.98
CA PHE A 78 -1.26 11.91 23.13
C PHE A 78 -1.23 12.34 21.66
N ARG A 79 -1.53 13.61 21.36
CA ARG A 79 -1.40 14.16 20.00
C ARG A 79 0.02 13.97 19.48
N ARG A 80 1.05 14.43 20.22
CA ARG A 80 2.45 14.31 19.78
C ARG A 80 2.89 12.87 19.56
N LYS A 81 2.46 11.93 20.42
CA LYS A 81 2.77 10.50 20.25
C LYS A 81 2.04 9.90 19.04
N ALA A 82 0.75 10.23 18.87
CA ALA A 82 -0.04 9.79 17.72
C ALA A 82 0.57 10.27 16.39
N TRP A 83 1.02 11.53 16.33
CA TRP A 83 1.72 12.06 15.14
C TRP A 83 3.01 11.32 14.83
N ARG A 84 3.80 10.94 15.85
CA ARG A 84 5.01 10.12 15.64
C ARG A 84 4.68 8.74 15.10
N HIS A 85 3.67 8.08 15.66
CA HIS A 85 3.26 6.75 15.21
C HIS A 85 2.60 6.79 13.82
N LEU A 86 1.81 7.82 13.50
CA LEU A 86 1.26 8.05 12.17
C LEU A 86 2.36 8.33 11.14
N GLY A 87 3.33 9.19 11.46
CA GLY A 87 4.45 9.47 10.57
C GLY A 87 5.32 8.24 10.31
N LEU A 88 5.62 7.46 11.36
CA LEU A 88 6.36 6.21 11.21
C LEU A 88 5.56 5.17 10.42
N GLY A 89 4.26 5.01 10.71
CA GLY A 89 3.37 4.12 9.98
C GLY A 89 3.24 4.50 8.50
N LEU A 90 3.17 5.80 8.20
CA LEU A 90 3.15 6.30 6.82
C LEU A 90 4.47 6.02 6.09
N LEU A 91 5.62 6.27 6.72
CA LEU A 91 6.93 5.92 6.18
C LEU A 91 7.06 4.41 5.91
N TRP A 92 6.56 3.58 6.83
CA TRP A 92 6.52 2.14 6.65
C TRP A 92 5.58 1.72 5.52
N LEU A 93 4.39 2.32 5.40
CA LEU A 93 3.49 2.07 4.27
C LEU A 93 4.12 2.46 2.94
N ILE A 94 4.80 3.61 2.87
CA ILE A 94 5.54 4.04 1.66
C ILE A 94 6.66 3.03 1.34
N THR A 95 7.33 2.48 2.35
CA THR A 95 8.39 1.47 2.16
C THR A 95 7.83 0.11 1.73
N LEU A 96 6.65 -0.27 2.21
CA LEU A 96 5.94 -1.50 1.79
C LEU A 96 5.34 -1.38 0.39
N LEU A 97 4.90 -0.17 0.02
CA LEU A 97 4.40 0.16 -1.32
C LEU A 97 5.53 0.47 -2.30
N ALA A 98 6.76 0.68 -1.80
CA ALA A 98 7.97 0.73 -2.60
C ALA A 98 8.33 -0.69 -3.06
N TYR A 99 7.49 -1.26 -3.92
CA TYR A 99 7.99 -2.22 -4.90
C TYR A 99 9.16 -1.57 -5.65
N PRO A 100 10.14 -2.34 -6.19
CA PRO A 100 11.07 -1.77 -7.17
C PRO A 100 10.22 -0.96 -8.14
N ALA A 101 10.64 0.26 -8.49
CA ALA A 101 9.87 1.13 -9.37
C ALA A 101 9.68 0.42 -10.72
N GLN A 102 8.67 -0.43 -10.80
CA GLN A 102 8.23 -1.18 -11.97
C GLN A 102 7.62 -0.10 -12.84
N ALA A 103 8.47 0.59 -13.61
CA ALA A 103 7.99 1.54 -14.57
C ALA A 103 7.08 0.76 -15.53
N GLN A 104 5.90 1.30 -15.80
CA GLN A 104 4.93 0.71 -16.74
C GLN A 104 5.46 0.64 -18.18
N PHE A 105 6.69 1.12 -18.43
CA PHE A 105 7.32 1.18 -19.73
C PHE A 105 8.45 0.17 -19.81
N PHE A 106 8.53 -0.49 -20.97
CA PHE A 106 9.55 -1.46 -21.33
C PHE A 106 9.56 -2.74 -20.46
N GLY A 107 8.52 -3.01 -19.67
CA GLY A 107 8.45 -4.20 -18.81
C GLY A 107 8.24 -5.49 -19.60
N GLY A 108 7.36 -5.45 -20.61
CA GLY A 108 7.15 -6.57 -21.53
C GLY A 108 8.39 -6.86 -22.36
N ALA A 109 9.02 -5.81 -22.87
CA ALA A 109 10.26 -5.92 -23.64
C ALA A 109 11.44 -6.47 -22.82
N GLU A 110 11.62 -6.04 -21.57
CA GLU A 110 12.65 -6.60 -20.68
C GLU A 110 12.40 -8.08 -20.40
N THR A 111 11.15 -8.44 -20.13
CA THR A 111 10.75 -9.83 -19.85
C THR A 111 11.05 -10.72 -21.04
N TRP A 112 10.70 -10.28 -22.24
CA TRP A 112 11.01 -11.01 -23.47
C TRP A 112 12.51 -11.16 -23.69
N MET A 113 13.30 -10.08 -23.56
CA MET A 113 14.75 -10.17 -23.72
C MET A 113 15.38 -11.10 -22.68
N THR A 114 14.96 -10.99 -21.42
CA THR A 114 15.45 -11.85 -20.32
C THR A 114 15.14 -13.31 -20.59
N THR A 115 13.95 -13.60 -21.12
CA THR A 115 13.52 -14.95 -21.46
C THR A 115 14.35 -15.56 -22.60
N ASN A 116 14.65 -14.79 -23.63
CA ASN A 116 15.33 -15.29 -24.83
C ASN A 116 16.87 -15.23 -24.75
N PHE A 117 17.41 -14.28 -24.00
CA PHE A 117 18.84 -13.97 -23.98
C PHE A 117 19.45 -13.93 -22.58
N GLY A 118 18.70 -14.24 -21.52
CA GLY A 118 19.15 -14.12 -20.12
C GLY A 118 20.41 -14.92 -19.79
N THR A 119 20.64 -16.07 -20.44
CA THR A 119 21.86 -16.88 -20.24
C THR A 119 23.10 -16.27 -20.89
N ALA A 120 22.94 -15.54 -21.99
CA ALA A 120 24.04 -14.92 -22.74
C ALA A 120 24.35 -13.50 -22.26
N ALA A 121 23.32 -12.75 -21.89
CA ALA A 121 23.44 -11.34 -21.51
C ALA A 121 23.37 -11.09 -20.00
N GLY A 122 22.84 -12.02 -19.21
CA GLY A 122 22.80 -11.95 -17.74
C GLY A 122 22.27 -10.61 -17.23
N ASP A 123 23.02 -10.00 -16.30
CA ASP A 123 22.66 -8.73 -15.65
C ASP A 123 22.69 -7.51 -16.59
N ALA A 124 23.20 -7.63 -17.82
CA ALA A 124 23.22 -6.53 -18.76
C ALA A 124 21.81 -6.13 -19.21
N ILE A 125 20.88 -7.09 -19.34
CA ILE A 125 19.49 -6.83 -19.74
C ILE A 125 18.81 -5.90 -18.73
N PRO A 126 18.66 -6.27 -17.44
CA PRO A 126 17.99 -5.39 -16.48
C PRO A 126 18.70 -4.05 -16.31
N LEU A 127 20.03 -4.01 -16.42
CA LEU A 127 20.78 -2.76 -16.36
C LEU A 127 20.41 -1.80 -17.51
N VAL A 128 20.41 -2.27 -18.75
CA VAL A 128 20.07 -1.45 -19.93
C VAL A 128 18.63 -0.96 -19.84
N PHE A 129 17.68 -1.81 -19.47
CA PHE A 129 16.28 -1.42 -19.34
C PHE A 129 16.04 -0.40 -18.22
N ASN A 130 16.75 -0.51 -17.10
CA ASN A 130 16.70 0.49 -16.04
C ASN A 130 17.30 1.83 -16.47
N VAL A 131 18.39 1.82 -17.24
CA VAL A 131 18.95 3.05 -17.83
C VAL A 131 17.97 3.67 -18.83
N LEU A 132 17.34 2.88 -19.70
CA LEU A 132 16.34 3.36 -20.66
C LEU A 132 15.13 4.00 -19.96
N ARG A 133 14.61 3.37 -18.90
CA ARG A 133 13.53 3.95 -18.08
C ARG A 133 13.96 5.24 -17.41
N GLY A 134 15.16 5.29 -16.87
CA GLY A 134 15.73 6.50 -16.28
C GLY A 134 15.81 7.65 -17.28
N LEU A 135 16.34 7.38 -18.49
CA LEU A 135 16.42 8.37 -19.57
C LEU A 135 15.04 8.80 -20.07
N PHE A 136 14.09 7.86 -20.17
CA PHE A 136 12.72 8.16 -20.55
C PHE A 136 12.04 9.09 -19.54
N LEU A 137 12.16 8.80 -18.24
CA LEU A 137 11.64 9.65 -17.18
C LEU A 137 12.31 11.02 -17.16
N LEU A 138 13.63 11.08 -17.40
CA LEU A 138 14.34 12.34 -17.52
C LEU A 138 13.81 13.17 -18.69
N TYR A 139 13.61 12.55 -19.85
CA TYR A 139 13.02 13.21 -21.03
C TYR A 139 11.61 13.73 -20.74
N VAL A 140 10.73 12.89 -20.19
CA VAL A 140 9.36 13.29 -19.82
C VAL A 140 9.40 14.44 -18.81
N GLY A 141 10.25 14.36 -17.78
CA GLY A 141 10.43 15.40 -16.78
C GLY A 141 10.85 16.75 -17.38
N ILE A 142 11.87 16.76 -18.25
CA ILE A 142 12.31 17.99 -18.94
C ILE A 142 11.20 18.53 -19.84
N SER A 143 10.53 17.66 -20.61
CA SER A 143 9.46 18.06 -21.53
C SER A 143 8.27 18.68 -20.78
N LEU A 144 7.93 18.13 -19.61
CA LEU A 144 6.82 18.62 -18.78
C LEU A 144 7.11 20.03 -18.27
N VAL A 145 8.35 20.31 -17.82
CA VAL A 145 8.74 21.67 -17.41
C VAL A 145 8.57 22.66 -18.55
N ARG A 146 8.94 22.30 -19.79
CA ARG A 146 8.74 23.16 -20.96
C ARG A 146 7.27 23.43 -21.24
N VAL A 147 6.41 22.40 -21.19
CA VAL A 147 4.97 22.55 -21.36
C VAL A 147 4.36 23.46 -20.30
N ILE A 148 4.73 23.28 -19.03
CA ILE A 148 4.25 24.11 -17.92
C ILE A 148 4.68 25.56 -18.09
N ASN A 149 5.94 25.81 -18.43
CA ASN A 149 6.44 27.17 -18.66
C ASN A 149 5.70 27.85 -19.81
N SER A 150 5.47 27.13 -20.90
CA SER A 150 4.71 27.64 -22.05
C SER A 150 3.27 27.98 -21.65
N ALA A 151 2.63 27.12 -20.87
CA ALA A 151 1.28 27.36 -20.36
C ALA A 151 1.20 28.57 -19.41
N ARG A 152 2.28 28.84 -18.66
CA ARG A 152 2.36 30.01 -17.77
C ARG A 152 2.62 31.32 -18.50
N ASN A 153 3.22 31.26 -19.68
CA ASN A 153 3.55 32.41 -20.50
C ASN A 153 2.47 32.72 -21.56
N ASP A 154 1.30 32.08 -21.47
CA ASP A 154 0.22 32.15 -22.47
C ASP A 154 0.68 31.76 -23.89
N GLU A 155 1.74 30.95 -23.99
CA GLU A 155 2.20 30.34 -25.24
C GLU A 155 1.35 29.11 -25.58
N ASP A 156 1.38 28.67 -26.85
CA ASP A 156 0.66 27.47 -27.31
C ASP A 156 1.28 26.17 -26.75
N TRP A 157 0.97 25.89 -25.49
CA TRP A 157 1.44 24.73 -24.75
C TRP A 157 0.94 23.41 -25.34
N GLN A 158 -0.18 23.40 -26.05
CA GLN A 158 -0.74 22.19 -26.65
C GLN A 158 0.14 21.69 -27.80
N THR A 159 0.59 22.61 -28.65
CA THR A 159 1.51 22.29 -29.73
C THR A 159 2.84 21.77 -29.20
N ILE A 160 3.32 22.31 -28.07
CA ILE A 160 4.57 21.87 -27.42
C ILE A 160 4.40 20.51 -26.72
N ALA A 161 3.23 20.25 -26.13
CA ALA A 161 2.93 18.98 -25.45
C ALA A 161 2.72 17.80 -26.41
N ARG A 162 2.43 18.05 -27.69
CA ARG A 162 2.12 17.01 -28.67
C ARG A 162 3.26 15.98 -28.81
N THR A 163 4.50 16.45 -28.97
CA THR A 163 5.66 15.59 -29.17
C THR A 163 5.92 14.63 -28.01
N PRO A 164 6.04 15.09 -26.73
CA PRO A 164 6.27 14.17 -25.62
C PRO A 164 5.08 13.22 -25.40
N LEU A 165 3.85 13.67 -25.65
CA LEU A 165 2.66 12.82 -25.52
C LEU A 165 2.65 11.67 -26.53
N ILE A 166 3.00 11.93 -27.80
CA ILE A 166 3.13 10.88 -28.82
C ILE A 166 4.14 9.83 -28.39
N ILE A 167 5.29 10.25 -27.84
CA ILE A 167 6.34 9.34 -27.40
C ILE A 167 5.86 8.45 -26.24
N ILE A 168 5.16 9.01 -25.25
CA ILE A 168 4.59 8.25 -24.13
C ILE A 168 3.62 7.18 -24.66
N ILE A 169 2.71 7.56 -25.56
CA ILE A 169 1.76 6.63 -26.16
C ILE A 169 2.48 5.54 -26.95
N ALA A 170 3.46 5.91 -27.79
CA ALA A 170 4.20 4.96 -28.61
C ALA A 170 4.96 3.93 -27.77
N VAL A 171 5.63 4.37 -26.71
CA VAL A 171 6.35 3.47 -25.80
C VAL A 171 5.38 2.55 -25.06
N THR A 172 4.26 3.09 -24.55
CA THR A 172 3.24 2.29 -23.86
C THR A 172 2.61 1.26 -24.79
N ALA A 173 2.24 1.67 -26.00
CA ALA A 173 1.65 0.80 -27.00
C ALA A 173 2.65 -0.28 -27.44
N GLY A 174 3.92 0.07 -27.65
CA GLY A 174 4.98 -0.88 -27.98
C GLY A 174 5.19 -1.92 -26.87
N ASP A 175 5.13 -1.51 -25.61
CA ASP A 175 5.28 -2.44 -24.49
C ASP A 175 4.08 -3.39 -24.37
N VAL A 176 2.85 -2.88 -24.53
CA VAL A 176 1.63 -3.71 -24.59
C VAL A 176 1.68 -4.67 -25.78
N LEU A 177 2.05 -4.19 -26.97
CA LEU A 177 2.21 -5.04 -28.16
C LEU A 177 3.24 -6.13 -27.93
N THR A 178 4.33 -5.82 -27.23
CA THR A 178 5.32 -6.84 -26.87
C THR A 178 4.67 -7.92 -26.01
N THR A 179 3.94 -7.54 -24.95
CA THR A 179 3.21 -8.54 -24.14
C THR A 179 2.19 -9.37 -24.92
N LEU A 180 1.57 -8.80 -25.97
CA LEU A 180 0.61 -9.52 -26.83
C LEU A 180 1.28 -10.46 -27.84
N ILE A 181 2.49 -10.14 -28.30
CA ILE A 181 3.24 -10.98 -29.24
C ILE A 181 3.96 -12.10 -28.49
N THR A 182 4.34 -11.87 -27.24
CA THR A 182 5.18 -12.77 -26.45
C THR A 182 4.44 -13.56 -25.38
N GLY A 183 3.20 -13.15 -25.06
CA GLY A 183 2.26 -13.89 -24.19
C GLY A 183 1.44 -14.89 -24.97
#